data_AF-A0A2V9I990-F1
#
_entry.id   AF-A0A2V9I990-F1
#
_cell.length_a   1.000
_cell.length_b   1.000
_cell.length_c   1.000
_cell.angle_alpha   90.00
_cell.angle_beta   90.00
_cell.angle_gamma   90.00
#
_symmetry.space_group_name_H-M   'P 1'
#
loop_
_entity.id
_entity.type
_entity.pdbx_description
1 polymer ?
#
loop_
_entity_poly.entity_id
_entity_poly.type
_entity_poly.pdbx_seq_one_letter_code
_entity_poly.pdbx_strand_id
1 'polypeptide(L)'
;MENQKSARNALLASFFGWTLDAFDFFVLAFVLGPIAKEFHRSILEIAATITATLAMRPVGAIIFGLMADRYGRRLPLMLDILFYSVIEVLSGLAPSYTVFFILRLLYGIGMGG
;
A
#
# COMPACT_ATOMS: atom_id res chain seq x y z
N MET A 1 -29.39 -15.77 -4.99
CA MET A 1 -28.28 -16.37 -4.20
C MET A 1 -26.89 -15.95 -4.67
N GLU A 2 -26.71 -15.47 -5.91
CA GLU A 2 -25.42 -15.04 -6.46
C GLU A 2 -24.84 -13.78 -5.79
N ASN A 3 -25.72 -12.88 -5.33
CA ASN A 3 -25.32 -11.61 -4.70
C ASN A 3 -24.69 -11.79 -3.30
N GLN A 4 -25.05 -12.84 -2.55
CA GLN A 4 -24.50 -13.10 -1.20
C GLN A 4 -23.06 -13.65 -1.25
N LYS A 5 -22.74 -14.50 -2.23
CA LYS A 5 -21.37 -15.02 -2.43
C LYS A 5 -20.41 -13.91 -2.84
N SER A 6 -20.86 -12.99 -3.69
CA SER A 6 -20.14 -11.78 -4.07
C SER A 6 -19.84 -10.88 -2.86
N ALA A 7 -20.87 -10.57 -2.06
CA ALA A 7 -20.72 -9.71 -0.89
C ALA A 7 -19.80 -10.33 0.16
N ARG A 8 -19.87 -11.65 0.37
CA ARG A 8 -18.97 -12.38 1.27
C ARG A 8 -17.52 -12.34 0.77
N ASN A 9 -17.29 -12.52 -0.53
CA ASN A 9 -15.94 -12.46 -1.09
C ASN A 9 -15.36 -11.04 -1.03
N ALA A 10 -16.19 -10.00 -1.26
CA ALA A 10 -15.78 -8.61 -1.09
C ALA A 10 -15.45 -8.29 0.37
N LEU A 11 -16.26 -8.75 1.32
CA LEU A 11 -15.99 -8.61 2.76
C LEU A 11 -14.69 -9.29 3.16
N LEU A 12 -14.45 -10.51 2.69
CA LEU A 12 -13.19 -11.22 2.95
C LEU A 12 -12.00 -10.49 2.32
N ALA A 13 -12.10 -10.01 1.08
CA ALA A 13 -11.04 -9.27 0.42
C ALA A 13 -10.72 -7.96 1.16
N SER A 14 -11.74 -7.19 1.56
CA SER A 14 -11.54 -5.97 2.35
C SER A 14 -10.97 -6.27 3.75
N PHE A 15 -11.39 -7.36 4.39
CA PHE A 15 -10.87 -7.79 5.69
C PHE A 15 -9.39 -8.20 5.60
N PHE A 16 -9.04 -9.00 4.59
CA PHE A 16 -7.65 -9.38 4.34
C PHE A 16 -6.80 -8.19 3.91
N GLY A 17 -7.32 -7.28 3.08
CA GLY A 17 -6.63 -6.03 2.72
C GLY A 17 -6.33 -5.18 3.94
N TRP A 18 -7.31 -4.99 4.84
CA TRP A 18 -7.10 -4.26 6.09
C TRP A 18 -6.11 -4.97 7.03
N THR A 19 -6.16 -6.30 7.10
CA THR A 19 -5.21 -7.09 7.90
C THR A 19 -3.79 -7.00 7.36
N LEU A 20 -3.62 -7.04 6.04
CA LEU A 20 -2.33 -6.88 5.37
C LEU A 20 -1.78 -5.47 5.55
N ASP A 21 -2.62 -4.42 5.47
CA ASP A 21 -2.23 -3.03 5.75
C ASP A 21 -1.71 -2.89 7.20
N ALA A 22 -2.43 -3.44 8.17
CA ALA A 22 -1.99 -3.45 9.55
C ALA A 22 -0.67 -4.22 9.73
N PHE A 23 -0.53 -5.36 9.05
CA PHE A 23 0.70 -6.16 9.09
C PHE A 23 1.91 -5.42 8.49
N ASP A 24 1.80 -4.79 7.32
CA ASP A 24 2.90 -3.99 6.73
C ASP A 24 3.29 -2.85 7.65
N PHE A 25 2.32 -2.17 8.29
CA PHE A 25 2.63 -1.11 9.25
C PHE A 25 3.46 -1.62 10.44
N PHE A 26 3.13 -2.79 10.98
CA PHE A 26 3.93 -3.41 12.05
C PHE A 26 5.32 -3.82 11.56
N VAL A 27 5.40 -4.48 10.40
CA VAL A 27 6.68 -4.89 9.81
C VAL A 27 7.57 -3.66 9.64
N LEU A 28 7.07 -2.60 8.99
CA LEU A 28 7.77 -1.33 8.82
C LEU A 28 8.31 -0.74 10.12
N ALA A 29 7.51 -0.77 11.20
CA ALA A 29 7.95 -0.28 12.49
C ALA A 29 9.15 -1.07 13.04
N PHE A 30 9.22 -2.38 12.80
CA PHE A 30 10.36 -3.22 13.15
C PHE A 30 11.56 -3.03 12.22
N VAL A 31 11.34 -2.90 10.91
CA VAL A 31 12.43 -2.78 9.93
C VAL A 31 12.99 -1.35 9.82
N LEU A 32 12.36 -0.35 10.45
CA LEU A 32 12.81 1.05 10.47
C LEU A 32 14.30 1.21 10.83
N GLY A 33 14.75 0.50 11.87
CA GLY A 33 16.13 0.54 12.33
C GLY A 33 17.12 -0.13 11.37
N PRO A 34 16.88 -1.38 10.93
CA PRO A 34 17.69 -2.04 9.90
C PRO A 34 17.78 -1.24 8.58
N ILE A 35 16.66 -0.72 8.07
CA ILE A 35 16.62 0.10 6.85
C ILE A 35 17.46 1.36 7.01
N ALA A 36 17.44 2.01 8.19
CA ALA A 36 18.27 3.17 8.48
C ALA A 36 19.77 2.85 8.43
N LYS A 37 20.15 1.68 8.95
CA LYS A 37 21.54 1.20 8.89
C LYS A 37 21.96 0.84 7.47
N GLU A 38 21.11 0.15 6.72
CA GLU A 38 21.40 -0.34 5.37
C GLU A 38 21.53 0.79 4.35
N PHE A 39 20.66 1.80 4.43
CA PHE A 39 20.76 2.97 3.56
C PHE A 39 21.70 4.06 4.07
N HIS A 40 22.35 3.86 5.24
CA HIS A 40 23.15 4.87 5.93
C HIS A 40 22.42 6.21 6.11
N ARG A 41 21.11 6.15 6.37
CA ARG A 41 20.23 7.32 6.50
C ARG A 41 19.76 7.48 7.93
N SER A 42 19.37 8.70 8.28
CA SER A 42 18.80 8.95 9.60
C SER A 42 17.43 8.25 9.71
N ILE A 43 17.10 7.79 10.92
CA ILE A 43 15.77 7.26 11.22
C ILE A 43 14.68 8.28 10.86
N LEU A 44 14.99 9.57 10.99
CA LEU A 44 14.09 10.68 10.67
C LEU A 44 13.74 10.75 9.18
N GLU A 45 14.70 10.53 8.28
CA GLU A 45 14.47 10.50 6.83
C GLU A 45 13.59 9.32 6.42
N ILE A 46 13.77 8.16 7.04
CA ILE A 46 12.92 6.99 6.78
C ILE A 46 11.52 7.18 7.35
N ALA A 47 11.40 7.74 8.55
CA ALA A 47 10.10 8.11 9.12
C ALA A 47 9.38 9.17 8.27
N ALA A 48 10.12 10.14 7.69
CA ALA A 48 9.56 11.11 6.76
C ALA A 48 9.06 10.44 5.46
N THR A 49 9.75 9.41 4.99
CA THR A 49 9.33 8.60 3.82
C THR A 49 8.00 7.89 4.08
N ILE A 50 7.86 7.27 5.25
CA ILE A 50 6.61 6.63 5.68
C ILE A 50 5.49 7.66 5.82
N THR A 51 5.79 8.83 6.39
CA THR A 51 4.82 9.93 6.50
C THR A 51 4.36 10.42 5.13
N ALA A 52 5.28 10.58 4.18
CA ALA A 52 4.96 10.95 2.81
C ALA A 52 4.11 9.88 2.12
N THR A 53 4.35 8.60 2.42
CA THR A 53 3.52 7.47 1.97
C THR A 53 2.09 7.60 2.48
N LEU A 54 1.90 7.89 3.77
CA LEU A 54 0.58 8.14 4.36
C LEU A 54 -0.11 9.34 3.71
N ALA A 55 0.65 10.40 3.38
CA ALA A 55 0.13 11.59 2.72
C ALA A 55 -0.34 11.33 1.29
N MET A 56 0.13 10.27 0.63
CA MET A 56 -0.32 9.86 -0.71
C MET A 56 -1.59 9.01 -0.70
N ARG A 57 -2.03 8.48 0.45
CA ARG A 57 -3.27 7.69 0.57
C ARG A 57 -4.52 8.41 0.05
N PRO A 58 -4.76 9.71 0.35
CA PRO A 58 -5.91 10.43 -0.20
C PRO A 58 -5.85 10.53 -1.73
N VAL A 59 -4.65 10.63 -2.30
CA VAL A 59 -4.45 10.68 -3.76
C VAL A 59 -4.89 9.36 -4.39
N GLY A 60 -4.46 8.24 -3.79
CA GLY A 60 -4.93 6.90 -4.14
C GLY A 60 -6.44 6.76 -4.07
N ALA A 61 -7.04 7.15 -2.94
CA ALA A 61 -8.47 7.07 -2.70
C ALA A 61 -9.30 7.83 -3.74
N ILE A 62 -8.82 9.00 -4.18
CA ILE A 62 -9.49 9.78 -5.23
C ILE A 62 -9.38 9.05 -6.57
N ILE A 63 -8.19 8.55 -6.95
CA ILE A 63 -7.97 7.88 -8.23
C ILE A 63 -8.79 6.59 -8.33
N PHE A 64 -8.65 5.69 -7.36
CA PHE A 64 -9.34 4.41 -7.34
C PHE A 64 -10.84 4.56 -7.01
N GLY A 65 -11.23 5.55 -6.21
CA GLY A 65 -12.63 5.90 -5.96
C GLY A 65 -13.35 6.36 -7.23
N LEU A 66 -12.76 7.30 -7.99
CA LEU A 66 -13.31 7.73 -9.29
C LEU A 66 -13.35 6.56 -10.30
N MET A 67 -12.36 5.68 -10.26
CA MET A 67 -12.32 4.48 -11.10
C MET A 67 -13.42 3.48 -10.72
N ALA A 68 -13.71 3.33 -9.42
CA ALA A 68 -14.78 2.48 -8.92
C ALA A 68 -16.17 2.96 -9.33
N ASP A 69 -16.38 4.28 -9.38
CA ASP A 69 -17.63 4.87 -9.82
C ASP A 69 -17.87 4.66 -11.33
N ARG A 70 -16.80 4.60 -12.14
CA ARG A 70 -16.91 4.47 -13.61
C ARG A 70 -16.90 3.03 -14.13
N TYR A 71 -16.11 2.14 -13.52
CA TYR A 71 -15.88 0.78 -14.02
C TYR A 71 -16.50 -0.32 -13.14
N GLY A 72 -17.15 0.08 -12.03
CA GLY A 72 -17.76 -0.84 -11.08
C GLY A 72 -16.78 -1.31 -10.01
N ARG A 73 -17.27 -1.41 -8.78
CA ARG A 73 -16.50 -1.51 -7.52
C ARG A 73 -15.57 -2.72 -7.37
N ARG A 74 -15.70 -3.77 -8.18
CA ARG A 74 -14.87 -5.00 -8.08
C ARG A 74 -13.51 -4.90 -8.77
N LEU A 75 -13.47 -4.29 -9.96
CA LEU A 75 -12.26 -4.21 -10.78
C LEU A 75 -11.15 -3.35 -10.13
N PRO A 76 -11.44 -2.14 -9.62
CA PRO A 76 -10.45 -1.31 -8.94
C PRO A 76 -9.91 -1.99 -7.69
N LEU A 77 -10.76 -2.64 -6.90
CA LEU A 77 -10.37 -3.35 -5.68
C LEU A 77 -9.35 -4.49 -5.96
N MET A 78 -9.54 -5.26 -7.03
CA MET A 78 -8.55 -6.28 -7.42
C MET A 78 -7.26 -5.67 -7.98
N LEU A 79 -7.38 -4.63 -8.81
CA LEU A 79 -6.22 -3.95 -9.38
C LEU A 79 -5.38 -3.28 -8.31
N ASP A 80 -6.01 -2.71 -7.30
CA ASP A 80 -5.32 -2.09 -6.19
C ASP A 80 -4.57 -3.12 -5.34
N ILE A 81 -5.24 -4.22 -4.96
CA ILE A 81 -4.58 -5.32 -4.24
C ILE A 81 -3.34 -5.83 -4.99
N LEU A 82 -3.47 -6.01 -6.31
CA LEU A 82 -2.35 -6.44 -7.13
C LEU A 82 -1.25 -5.38 -7.21
N PHE A 83 -1.63 -4.11 -7.34
CA PHE A 83 -0.70 -2.99 -7.45
C PHE A 83 0.12 -2.82 -6.16
N TYR A 84 -0.52 -2.68 -5.00
CA TYR A 84 0.22 -2.47 -3.76
C TYR A 84 1.10 -3.68 -3.43
N SER A 85 0.63 -4.92 -3.67
CA SER A 85 1.40 -6.15 -3.41
C SER A 85 2.68 -6.20 -4.26
N VAL A 86 2.60 -5.83 -5.54
CA VAL A 86 3.78 -5.79 -6.42
C VAL A 86 4.75 -4.71 -5.97
N ILE A 87 4.24 -3.52 -5.63
CA ILE A 87 5.07 -2.42 -5.14
C ILE A 87 5.75 -2.77 -3.81
N GLU A 88 5.07 -3.48 -2.91
CA GLU A 88 5.63 -3.94 -1.63
C GLU A 88 6.85 -4.84 -1.83
N VAL A 89 6.72 -5.86 -2.70
CA VAL A 89 7.82 -6.77 -3.04
C VAL A 89 8.98 -6.02 -3.69
N LEU A 90 8.68 -5.08 -4.60
CA LEU A 90 9.70 -4.23 -5.21
C LEU A 90 10.37 -3.32 -4.17
N SER A 91 9.63 -2.83 -3.18
CA SER A 91 10.17 -2.00 -2.10
C SER A 91 11.14 -2.77 -1.22
N GLY A 92 10.94 -4.09 -1.03
CA GLY A 92 11.88 -4.96 -0.33
C GLY A 92 13.15 -5.26 -1.14
N LEU A 93 13.08 -5.18 -2.46
CA LEU A 93 14.21 -5.39 -3.39
C LEU A 93 14.89 -4.08 -3.80
N ALA A 94 14.54 -2.95 -3.18
CA ALA A 94 15.02 -1.65 -3.59
C ALA A 94 16.55 -1.50 -3.34
N PRO A 95 17.37 -1.27 -4.39
CA PRO A 95 18.83 -1.20 -4.25
C PRO A 95 19.33 0.15 -3.74
N SER A 96 18.46 1.17 -3.64
CA SER A 96 18.82 2.51 -3.17
C SER A 96 17.66 3.18 -2.44
N TYR A 97 17.99 4.12 -1.55
CA TYR A 97 17.02 4.88 -0.78
C TYR A 97 16.05 5.67 -1.66
N THR A 98 16.51 6.23 -2.78
CA THR A 98 15.66 6.97 -3.72
C THR A 98 14.62 6.05 -4.38
N VAL A 99 15.03 4.84 -4.77
CA VAL A 99 14.10 3.85 -5.32
C VAL A 99 13.11 3.39 -4.26
N PHE A 100 13.58 3.12 -3.04
CA PHE A 100 12.72 2.81 -1.89
C PHE A 100 11.69 3.93 -1.62
N PHE A 101 12.12 5.20 -1.64
CA PHE A 101 11.27 6.36 -1.43
C PHE A 101 10.17 6.46 -2.50
N ILE A 102 10.52 6.35 -3.78
CA ILE A 102 9.55 6.41 -4.88
C ILE A 102 8.57 5.24 -4.79
N LEU A 103 9.07 4.02 -4.55
CA LEU A 103 8.22 2.84 -4.37
C LEU A 103 7.26 3.01 -3.20
N ARG A 104 7.72 3.60 -2.09
CA ARG A 104 6.85 3.88 -0.94
C ARG A 104 5.80 4.95 -1.22
N LEU A 105 6.12 5.99 -1.99
CA LEU A 105 5.10 6.92 -2.47
C LEU A 105 4.05 6.23 -3.35
N LEU A 106 4.48 5.39 -4.29
CA LEU A 106 3.58 4.61 -5.14
C LEU A 106 2.73 3.64 -4.30
N TYR A 107 3.32 3.01 -3.30
CA TYR A 107 2.62 2.13 -2.36
C TYR A 107 1.50 2.87 -1.63
N GLY A 108 1.76 4.12 -1.19
CA GLY A 108 0.75 4.97 -0.57
C GLY A 108 -0.42 5.30 -1.48
N ILE A 109 -0.18 5.44 -2.79
CA ILE A 109 -1.24 5.61 -3.79
C ILE A 109 -2.05 4.32 -3.96
N GLY A 110 -1.41 3.14 -3.94
CA GLY A 110 -2.11 1.86 -3.92
C GLY A 110 -3.00 1.72 -2.70
N MET A 111 -2.40 1.73 -1.50
CA MET A 111 -3.09 1.58 -0.21
C MET A 111 -4.27 2.56 0.04
N GLY A 112 -4.38 3.64 -0.74
CA GLY A 112 -5.53 4.55 -0.68
C GLY A 112 -6.82 4.04 -1.33
N GLY A 113 -6.75 3.04 -2.22
CA GLY A 113 -7.84 2.67 -3.15
C GLY A 113 -8.94 1.75 -2.64
#